data_AF-A0A3S5ZP80-F1
#
_entry.id   AF-A0A3S5ZP80-F1
#
_cell.length_a   1.000
_cell.length_b   1.000
_cell.length_c   1.000
_cell.angle_alpha   90.00
_cell.angle_beta   90.00
_cell.angle_gamma   90.00
#
_symmetry.space_group_name_H-M   'P 1'
#
loop_
_entity.id
_entity.type
_entity.pdbx_description
1 polymer ?
#
loop_
_entity_poly.entity_id
_entity_poly.type
_entity_poly.pdbx_seq_one_letter_code
_entity_poly.pdbx_strand_id
1 'polypeptide(L)'
;MDQKVLKRLVESISKSVNSFKKSEIECLIRIFHNVVGRGDVKLANVGLDRNTFRVILHSIFGMTDDVLMNRVFFAFDKDNDNYINVKEWVKGLSVFLRGTFEEKLKFCFEVYYFNGDGYISRERIYDMLKNSLHQQSPGEETDEGIRELVDIALKKMDYDNDGRISFADFEKAVKEDRLLLEVFGPCLPDAKSCLDFEALAFQHILTSSF
;
A
#
# COMPACT_ATOMS: atom_id res chain seq x y z
N MET A 1 -22.12 7.59 13.73
CA MET A 1 -22.44 7.55 12.29
C MET A 1 -23.88 7.10 12.12
N ASP A 2 -24.63 7.70 11.20
CA ASP A 2 -26.01 7.32 10.89
C ASP A 2 -26.07 5.93 10.22
N GLN A 3 -26.97 5.05 10.70
CA GLN A 3 -27.06 3.67 10.23
C GLN A 3 -27.53 3.55 8.76
N LYS A 4 -28.29 4.53 8.23
CA LYS A 4 -28.67 4.54 6.81
C LYS A 4 -27.48 4.93 5.93
N VAL A 5 -26.66 5.89 6.37
CA VAL A 5 -25.43 6.29 5.67
C VAL A 5 -24.45 5.11 5.60
N LEU A 6 -24.24 4.41 6.73
CA LEU A 6 -23.38 3.23 6.79
C LEU A 6 -23.83 2.14 5.80
N LYS A 7 -25.13 1.79 5.79
CA LYS A 7 -25.68 0.80 4.84
C LYS A 7 -25.45 1.20 3.38
N ARG A 8 -25.63 2.48 3.02
CA ARG A 8 -25.37 2.96 1.65
C ARG A 8 -23.89 2.85 1.28
N LEU A 9 -22.98 3.17 2.20
CA LEU A 9 -21.54 3.02 1.98
C LEU A 9 -21.15 1.56 1.78
N VAL A 10 -21.64 0.65 2.63
CA VAL A 10 -21.39 -0.79 2.50
C VAL A 10 -21.85 -1.29 1.13
N GLU A 11 -23.07 -0.97 0.70
CA GLU A 11 -23.60 -1.36 -0.61
C GLU A 11 -22.78 -0.77 -1.77
N SER A 12 -22.33 0.48 -1.64
CA SER A 12 -21.51 1.11 -2.67
C SER A 12 -20.13 0.45 -2.78
N ILE A 13 -19.49 0.14 -1.66
CA ILE A 13 -18.13 -0.42 -1.64
C ILE A 13 -18.14 -1.89 -2.05
N SER A 14 -19.14 -2.67 -1.63
CA SER A 14 -19.27 -4.09 -1.97
C SER A 14 -19.45 -4.35 -3.48
N LYS A 15 -19.79 -3.33 -4.27
CA LYS A 15 -19.84 -3.43 -5.73
C LYS A 15 -18.45 -3.39 -6.38
N SER A 16 -17.47 -2.79 -5.71
CA SER A 16 -16.11 -2.62 -6.21
C SER A 16 -15.08 -3.48 -5.49
N VAL A 17 -15.38 -3.95 -4.28
CA VAL A 17 -14.51 -4.80 -3.46
C VAL A 17 -15.25 -6.10 -3.18
N ASN A 18 -14.72 -7.20 -3.69
CA ASN A 18 -15.32 -8.55 -3.60
C ASN A 18 -14.57 -9.50 -2.65
N SER A 19 -13.40 -9.11 -2.14
CA SER A 19 -12.60 -9.92 -1.21
C SER A 19 -13.09 -9.86 0.25
N PHE A 20 -14.04 -8.97 0.55
CA PHE A 20 -14.67 -8.83 1.86
C PHE A 20 -16.19 -9.04 1.78
N LYS A 21 -16.76 -9.68 2.79
CA LYS A 21 -18.21 -9.73 3.04
C LYS A 21 -18.71 -8.35 3.43
N LYS A 22 -20.01 -8.09 3.23
CA LYS A 22 -20.65 -6.82 3.64
C LYS A 22 -20.46 -6.50 5.14
N SER A 23 -20.48 -7.53 6.00
CA SER A 23 -20.23 -7.38 7.45
C SER A 23 -18.79 -6.97 7.75
N GLU A 24 -17.81 -7.52 7.02
CA GLU A 24 -16.40 -7.14 7.15
C GLU A 24 -16.18 -5.70 6.66
N ILE A 25 -16.78 -5.32 5.54
CA ILE A 25 -16.78 -3.93 5.04
C ILE A 25 -17.35 -2.98 6.11
N GLU A 26 -18.45 -3.36 6.77
CA GLU A 26 -19.02 -2.58 7.86
C GLU A 26 -18.02 -2.39 9.02
N CYS A 27 -17.31 -3.46 9.43
CA CYS A 27 -16.26 -3.38 10.45
C CYS A 27 -15.13 -2.42 10.04
N LEU A 28 -14.63 -2.53 8.80
CA LEU A 28 -13.56 -1.66 8.29
C LEU A 28 -13.97 -0.19 8.24
N ILE A 29 -15.22 0.10 7.85
CA ILE A 29 -15.78 1.46 7.89
C ILE A 29 -15.85 1.98 9.34
N ARG A 30 -16.28 1.15 10.28
CA ARG A 30 -16.34 1.53 11.71
C ARG A 30 -14.96 1.82 12.28
N ILE A 31 -13.94 1.02 11.93
CA ILE A 31 -12.55 1.25 12.30
C ILE A 31 -12.07 2.61 11.76
N PHE A 32 -12.27 2.85 10.45
CA PHE A 32 -11.92 4.12 9.82
C PHE A 32 -12.50 5.32 10.57
N HIS A 33 -13.81 5.31 10.86
CA HIS A 33 -14.45 6.40 11.58
C HIS A 33 -14.04 6.50 13.06
N ASN A 34 -13.61 5.42 13.70
CA ASN A 34 -13.04 5.48 15.06
C ASN A 34 -11.69 6.20 15.03
N VAL A 35 -10.83 5.84 14.07
CA VAL A 35 -9.52 6.50 13.92
C VAL A 35 -9.71 7.97 13.60
N VAL A 36 -10.52 8.31 12.60
CA VAL A 36 -10.69 9.72 12.21
C VAL A 36 -11.48 10.51 13.28
N GLY A 37 -12.45 9.88 13.96
CA GLY A 37 -13.28 10.54 14.99
C GLY A 37 -12.56 10.87 16.29
N ARG A 38 -11.32 10.40 16.49
CA ARG A 38 -10.43 10.88 17.57
C ARG A 38 -9.80 12.24 17.24
N GLY A 39 -9.85 12.69 15.99
CA GLY A 39 -9.47 14.03 15.58
C GLY A 39 -10.67 14.98 15.73
N ASP A 40 -10.54 15.98 16.61
CA ASP A 40 -11.49 17.10 16.67
C ASP A 40 -11.50 17.81 15.30
N VAL A 41 -12.58 17.67 14.51
CA VAL A 41 -13.14 18.71 13.62
C VAL A 41 -14.40 18.18 12.89
N LYS A 42 -15.40 19.06 12.80
CA LYS A 42 -16.72 18.86 12.20
C LYS A 42 -16.66 18.57 10.68
N LEU A 43 -17.62 17.76 10.26
CA LEU A 43 -18.05 17.41 8.89
C LEU A 43 -17.66 18.41 7.77
N ALA A 44 -16.76 18.01 6.87
CA ALA A 44 -16.93 18.19 5.42
C ALA A 44 -15.98 17.32 4.59
N ASN A 45 -14.69 17.19 4.94
CA ASN A 45 -13.72 16.30 4.27
C ASN A 45 -12.91 15.53 5.34
N VAL A 46 -13.38 14.35 5.72
CA VAL A 46 -12.94 13.62 6.91
C VAL A 46 -12.24 12.33 6.46
N GLY A 47 -10.99 12.47 6.03
CA GLY A 47 -10.11 11.38 5.63
C GLY A 47 -8.91 11.23 6.56
N LEU A 48 -8.13 10.15 6.40
CA LEU A 48 -6.88 9.98 7.13
C LEU A 48 -5.80 10.82 6.44
N ASP A 49 -5.24 11.80 7.13
CA ASP A 49 -4.06 12.51 6.63
C ASP A 49 -2.83 11.59 6.59
N ARG A 50 -1.77 12.08 5.93
CA ARG A 50 -0.50 11.35 5.77
C ARG A 50 0.10 10.88 7.09
N ASN A 51 0.07 11.72 8.12
CA ASN A 51 0.70 11.42 9.40
C ASN A 51 -0.06 10.33 10.15
N THR A 52 -1.39 10.45 10.19
CA THR A 52 -2.28 9.47 10.82
C THR A 52 -2.16 8.12 10.13
N PHE A 53 -2.16 8.12 8.79
CA PHE A 53 -1.99 6.90 8.02
C PHE A 53 -0.60 6.28 8.19
N ARG A 54 0.47 7.08 8.24
CA ARG A 54 1.83 6.59 8.54
C ARG A 54 1.89 5.89 9.91
N VAL A 55 1.24 6.46 10.94
CA VAL A 55 1.18 5.83 12.27
C VAL A 55 0.46 4.47 12.20
N ILE A 56 -0.58 4.34 11.38
CA ILE A 56 -1.25 3.05 11.13
C ILE A 56 -0.29 2.06 10.46
N LEU A 57 0.37 2.45 9.37
CA LEU A 57 1.31 1.58 8.65
C LEU A 57 2.41 1.06 9.57
N HIS A 58 2.98 1.93 10.42
CA HIS A 58 4.00 1.54 11.37
C HIS A 58 3.46 0.66 12.50
N SER A 59 2.39 1.09 13.18
CA SER A 59 1.94 0.43 14.42
C SER A 59 1.17 -0.86 14.17
N ILE A 60 0.47 -0.97 13.04
CA ILE A 60 -0.37 -2.11 12.69
C ILE A 60 0.32 -3.05 11.71
N PHE A 61 0.96 -2.49 10.69
CA PHE A 61 1.55 -3.26 9.59
C PHE A 61 3.08 -3.39 9.68
N GLY A 62 3.69 -2.89 10.76
CA GLY A 62 5.11 -3.07 11.03
C GLY A 62 6.04 -2.37 10.04
N MET A 63 5.53 -1.43 9.23
CA MET A 63 6.35 -0.73 8.24
C MET A 63 7.26 0.29 8.94
N THR A 64 8.55 0.29 8.59
CA THR A 64 9.55 1.17 9.20
C THR A 64 10.20 2.15 8.22
N ASP A 65 10.12 1.87 6.92
CA ASP A 65 10.69 2.75 5.90
C ASP A 65 9.75 3.94 5.63
N ASP A 66 10.19 5.14 6.02
CA ASP A 66 9.43 6.37 5.87
C ASP A 66 9.13 6.75 4.42
N VAL A 67 10.05 6.46 3.50
CA VAL A 67 9.89 6.76 2.08
C VAL A 67 8.87 5.81 1.47
N LEU A 68 8.94 4.52 1.79
CA LEU A 68 7.94 3.54 1.33
C LEU A 68 6.57 3.79 1.96
N MET A 69 6.48 4.08 3.26
CA MET A 69 5.20 4.44 3.90
C MET A 69 4.55 5.65 3.24
N ASN A 70 5.33 6.67 2.89
CA ASN A 70 4.82 7.81 2.14
C ASN A 70 4.32 7.39 0.75
N ARG A 71 5.06 6.57 0.01
CA ARG A 71 4.63 6.08 -1.32
C ARG A 71 3.39 5.17 -1.26
N VAL A 72 3.27 4.35 -0.21
CA VAL A 72 2.07 3.54 0.08
C VAL A 72 0.85 4.43 0.34
N PHE A 73 1.00 5.54 1.06
CA PHE A 73 -0.08 6.53 1.20
C PHE A 73 -0.58 7.00 -0.17
N PHE A 74 0.33 7.37 -1.08
CA PHE A 74 -0.06 7.79 -2.42
C PHE A 74 -0.69 6.68 -3.26
N ALA A 75 -0.29 5.42 -3.05
CA ALA A 75 -0.96 4.30 -3.70
C ALA A 75 -2.39 4.08 -3.17
N PHE A 76 -2.68 4.46 -1.92
CA PHE A 76 -4.02 4.43 -1.35
C PHE A 76 -4.88 5.62 -1.79
N ASP A 77 -4.31 6.83 -1.84
CA ASP A 77 -4.95 8.09 -2.24
C ASP A 77 -5.19 8.12 -3.76
N LYS A 78 -6.38 7.71 -4.22
CA LYS A 78 -6.69 7.54 -5.65
C LYS A 78 -7.19 8.83 -6.29
N ASP A 79 -7.80 9.71 -5.52
CA ASP A 79 -8.24 11.02 -6.02
C ASP A 79 -7.19 12.13 -5.84
N ASN A 80 -6.07 11.83 -5.19
CA ASN A 80 -4.93 12.73 -4.93
C ASN A 80 -5.32 13.97 -4.13
N ASP A 81 -6.30 13.85 -3.22
CA ASP A 81 -6.73 14.96 -2.38
C ASP A 81 -5.86 15.13 -1.11
N ASN A 82 -4.84 14.28 -0.94
CA ASN A 82 -3.95 14.17 0.23
C ASN A 82 -4.60 13.65 1.50
N TYR A 83 -5.74 12.96 1.39
CA TYR A 83 -6.39 12.23 2.46
C TYR A 83 -6.84 10.85 1.98
N ILE A 84 -6.76 9.83 2.84
CA ILE A 84 -7.39 8.54 2.54
C ILE A 84 -8.85 8.61 2.95
N ASN A 85 -9.76 8.58 1.99
CA ASN A 85 -11.20 8.50 2.26
C ASN A 85 -11.63 7.05 2.58
N VAL A 86 -12.86 6.87 3.06
CA VAL A 86 -13.35 5.55 3.50
C VAL A 86 -13.37 4.49 2.38
N LYS A 87 -13.57 4.89 1.13
CA LYS A 87 -13.58 3.96 0.00
C LYS A 87 -12.17 3.51 -0.34
N GLU A 88 -11.22 4.43 -0.32
CA GLU A 88 -9.79 4.15 -0.52
C GLU A 88 -9.22 3.30 0.59
N TRP A 89 -9.59 3.58 1.84
CA TRP A 89 -9.25 2.75 3.00
C TRP A 89 -9.65 1.28 2.79
N VAL A 90 -10.92 1.02 2.45
CA VAL A 90 -11.39 -0.36 2.28
C VAL A 90 -10.76 -1.02 1.05
N LYS A 91 -10.58 -0.29 -0.06
CA LYS A 91 -9.93 -0.81 -1.28
C LYS A 91 -8.44 -1.10 -1.08
N GLY A 92 -7.70 -0.22 -0.42
CA GLY A 92 -6.29 -0.45 -0.16
C GLY A 92 -6.10 -1.62 0.81
N LEU A 93 -6.92 -1.71 1.87
CA LEU A 93 -6.92 -2.87 2.76
C LEU A 93 -7.32 -4.18 2.05
N SER A 94 -8.16 -4.10 1.01
CA SER A 94 -8.52 -5.31 0.25
C SER A 94 -7.31 -5.90 -0.47
N VAL A 95 -6.41 -5.06 -0.98
CA VAL A 95 -5.14 -5.49 -1.58
C VAL A 95 -4.15 -5.97 -0.53
N PHE A 96 -3.98 -5.21 0.56
CA PHE A 96 -3.06 -5.54 1.65
C PHE A 96 -3.35 -6.90 2.27
N LEU A 97 -4.60 -7.11 2.67
CA LEU A 97 -4.99 -8.26 3.48
C LEU A 97 -5.30 -9.48 2.61
N ARG A 98 -5.96 -9.28 1.46
CA ARG A 98 -6.54 -10.37 0.65
C ARG A 98 -6.30 -10.22 -0.85
N GLY A 99 -5.38 -9.35 -1.26
CA GLY A 99 -5.13 -9.08 -2.67
C GLY A 99 -4.60 -10.30 -3.41
N THR A 100 -5.05 -10.51 -4.64
CA THR A 100 -4.43 -11.50 -5.53
C THR A 100 -3.00 -11.10 -5.86
N PHE A 101 -2.25 -12.02 -6.46
CA PHE A 101 -0.92 -11.71 -6.94
C PHE A 101 -0.92 -10.52 -7.92
N GLU A 102 -1.89 -10.47 -8.84
CA GLU A 102 -2.02 -9.42 -9.85
C GLU A 102 -2.36 -8.06 -9.22
N GLU A 103 -3.23 -8.03 -8.21
CA GLU A 103 -3.57 -6.82 -7.47
C GLU A 103 -2.36 -6.29 -6.70
N LYS A 104 -1.62 -7.19 -6.03
CA LYS A 104 -0.38 -6.85 -5.31
C LYS A 104 0.72 -6.37 -6.26
N LEU A 105 0.88 -7.02 -7.41
CA LEU A 105 1.82 -6.62 -8.45
C LEU A 105 1.54 -5.20 -8.94
N LYS A 106 0.28 -4.89 -9.24
CA LYS A 106 -0.13 -3.54 -9.65
C LYS A 106 0.10 -2.52 -8.54
N PHE A 107 -0.21 -2.87 -7.30
CA PHE A 107 0.01 -2.02 -6.14
C PHE A 107 1.50 -1.70 -5.92
N CYS A 108 2.39 -2.71 -5.92
CA CYS A 108 3.83 -2.49 -5.78
C CYS A 108 4.37 -1.57 -6.88
N PHE A 109 3.94 -1.78 -8.13
CA PHE A 109 4.32 -0.89 -9.23
C PHE A 109 3.89 0.57 -8.98
N GLU A 110 2.65 0.78 -8.51
CA GLU A 110 2.13 2.11 -8.14
C GLU A 110 2.94 2.79 -7.03
N VAL A 111 3.39 2.03 -6.04
CA VAL A 111 4.31 2.52 -5.00
C VAL A 111 5.66 2.93 -5.62
N TYR A 112 6.18 2.17 -6.58
CA TYR A 112 7.52 2.41 -7.12
C TYR A 112 7.61 3.56 -8.12
N TYR A 113 6.63 3.72 -9.01
CA TYR A 113 6.64 4.86 -9.93
C TYR A 113 6.21 6.18 -9.26
N PHE A 114 5.63 6.13 -8.05
CA PHE A 114 5.25 7.25 -7.16
C PHE A 114 5.14 8.65 -7.81
N ASN A 115 3.92 9.20 -7.93
CA ASN A 115 3.68 10.56 -8.45
C ASN A 115 4.39 10.80 -9.80
N GLY A 116 4.28 9.81 -10.68
CA GLY A 116 5.03 9.74 -11.92
C GLY A 116 4.16 9.61 -13.16
N ASP A 117 4.85 9.52 -14.28
CA ASP A 117 4.33 9.36 -15.64
C ASP A 117 3.97 7.90 -15.98
N GLY A 118 3.90 7.02 -14.98
CA GLY A 118 3.63 5.60 -15.16
C GLY A 118 4.86 4.73 -15.41
N TYR A 119 6.07 5.27 -15.20
CA TYR A 119 7.33 4.55 -15.34
C TYR A 119 8.20 4.68 -14.08
N ILE A 120 8.94 3.63 -13.76
CA ILE A 120 9.98 3.67 -12.73
C ILE A 120 11.29 4.08 -13.41
N SER A 121 11.69 5.34 -13.23
CA SER A 121 12.93 5.85 -13.83
C SER A 121 14.16 5.40 -13.05
N ARG A 122 15.32 5.46 -13.70
CA ARG A 122 16.62 5.17 -13.11
C ARG A 122 16.85 5.91 -11.78
N GLU A 123 16.49 7.18 -11.72
CA GLU A 123 16.65 8.03 -10.54
C GLU A 123 15.77 7.54 -9.39
N ARG A 124 14.53 7.12 -9.68
CA ARG A 124 13.63 6.57 -8.66
C ARG A 124 14.16 5.26 -8.08
N ILE A 125 14.72 4.39 -8.93
CA ILE A 125 15.37 3.15 -8.49
C ILE A 125 16.51 3.48 -7.55
N TYR A 126 17.37 4.42 -7.93
CA TYR A 126 18.49 4.88 -7.12
C TYR A 126 18.03 5.37 -5.75
N ASP A 127 17.03 6.25 -5.69
CA ASP A 127 16.52 6.80 -4.44
C ASP A 127 15.94 5.71 -3.52
N MET A 128 15.19 4.74 -4.07
CA MET A 128 14.63 3.65 -3.27
C MET A 128 15.71 2.72 -2.71
N LEU A 129 16.70 2.35 -3.54
CA LEU A 129 17.81 1.49 -3.12
C LEU A 129 18.69 2.20 -2.08
N LYS A 130 18.98 3.48 -2.29
CA LYS A 130 19.74 4.30 -1.34
C LYS A 130 19.06 4.33 0.03
N ASN A 131 17.76 4.62 0.07
CA ASN A 131 17.01 4.67 1.33
C ASN A 131 16.93 3.30 2.02
N SER A 132 16.67 2.24 1.25
CA SER A 132 16.59 0.87 1.78
C SER A 132 17.91 0.41 2.41
N LEU A 133 19.03 0.65 1.72
CA LEU A 133 20.36 0.22 2.19
C LEU A 133 20.84 1.06 3.39
N HIS A 134 20.60 2.38 3.36
CA HIS A 134 20.97 3.26 4.47
C HIS A 134 20.29 2.88 5.79
N GLN A 135 19.06 2.33 5.74
CA GLN A 135 18.35 1.84 6.93
C GLN A 135 18.91 0.50 7.46
N GLN A 136 19.43 -0.36 6.58
CA GLN A 136 19.93 -1.69 6.95
C GLN A 136 21.36 -1.65 7.47
N SER A 137 22.23 -0.83 6.87
CA SER A 137 23.67 -0.80 7.15
C SER A 137 24.23 0.62 7.00
N PRO A 138 23.99 1.52 7.96
CA PRO A 138 24.40 2.92 7.83
C PRO A 138 25.91 3.06 7.63
N GLY A 139 26.32 3.58 6.46
CA GLY A 139 27.71 3.95 6.18
C GLY A 139 28.56 2.86 5.52
N GLU A 140 27.95 1.75 5.09
CA GLU A 140 28.63 0.70 4.32
C GLU A 140 28.38 0.85 2.79
N GLU A 141 27.39 1.64 2.40
CA GLU A 141 27.02 1.85 1.00
C GLU A 141 27.80 2.99 0.33
N THR A 142 28.37 2.70 -0.84
CA THR A 142 28.94 3.71 -1.74
C THR A 142 27.91 4.07 -2.82
N ASP A 143 27.88 5.34 -3.23
CA ASP A 143 27.02 5.78 -4.34
C ASP A 143 27.30 4.96 -5.62
N GLU A 144 28.54 4.51 -5.83
CA GLU A 144 28.93 3.59 -6.91
C GLU A 144 28.23 2.23 -6.80
N GLY A 145 28.21 1.61 -5.62
CA GLY A 145 27.54 0.32 -5.42
C GLY A 145 26.02 0.41 -5.67
N ILE A 146 25.40 1.53 -5.28
CA ILE A 146 23.97 1.77 -5.57
C ILE A 146 23.75 1.92 -7.08
N ARG A 147 24.63 2.64 -7.80
CA ARG A 147 24.53 2.76 -9.26
C ARG A 147 24.68 1.40 -9.96
N GLU A 148 25.56 0.53 -9.48
CA GLU A 148 25.67 -0.84 -9.99
C GLU A 148 24.38 -1.64 -9.76
N LEU A 149 23.75 -1.53 -8.59
CA LEU A 149 22.47 -2.18 -8.32
C LEU A 149 21.34 -1.63 -9.22
N VAL A 150 21.34 -0.33 -9.51
CA VAL A 150 20.41 0.28 -10.47
C VAL A 150 20.61 -0.32 -11.87
N ASP A 151 21.87 -0.47 -12.32
CA ASP A 151 22.17 -1.09 -13.61
C ASP A 151 21.75 -2.56 -13.67
N ILE A 152 21.94 -3.30 -12.57
CA ILE A 152 21.49 -4.69 -12.46
C ILE A 152 19.96 -4.77 -12.53
N ALA A 153 19.25 -3.88 -11.82
CA ALA A 153 17.79 -3.84 -11.82
C ALA A 153 17.24 -3.54 -13.22
N LEU A 154 17.77 -2.52 -13.91
CA LEU A 154 17.37 -2.20 -15.29
C LEU A 154 17.68 -3.37 -16.22
N LYS A 155 18.90 -3.91 -16.20
CA LYS A 155 19.25 -5.07 -17.04
C LYS A 155 18.33 -6.28 -16.83
N LYS A 156 17.81 -6.45 -15.62
CA LYS A 156 16.92 -7.57 -15.26
C LYS A 156 15.47 -7.34 -15.64
N MET A 157 15.03 -6.07 -15.64
CA MET A 157 13.59 -5.74 -15.69
C MET A 157 13.19 -4.92 -16.91
N ASP A 158 14.06 -4.06 -17.45
CA ASP A 158 13.83 -3.25 -18.65
C ASP A 158 13.98 -4.11 -19.92
N TYR A 159 12.87 -4.63 -20.46
CA TYR A 159 12.92 -5.54 -21.61
C TYR A 159 12.97 -4.79 -22.94
N ASP A 160 12.44 -3.57 -23.02
CA ASP A 160 12.47 -2.77 -24.24
C ASP A 160 13.72 -1.87 -24.36
N ASN A 161 14.51 -1.78 -23.28
CA ASN A 161 15.77 -1.04 -23.17
C ASN A 161 15.59 0.47 -23.37
N ASP A 162 14.46 1.03 -22.94
CA ASP A 162 14.20 2.47 -22.99
C ASP A 162 14.79 3.23 -21.78
N GLY A 163 15.42 2.52 -20.84
CA GLY A 163 16.12 3.07 -19.68
C GLY A 163 15.23 3.32 -18.46
N ARG A 164 13.98 2.86 -18.49
CA ARG A 164 13.01 2.94 -17.40
C ARG A 164 12.16 1.66 -17.41
N ILE A 165 11.42 1.42 -16.33
CA ILE A 165 10.62 0.20 -16.18
C ILE A 165 9.15 0.57 -16.33
N SER A 166 8.51 0.08 -17.40
CA SER A 166 7.06 0.18 -17.57
C SER A 166 6.32 -0.87 -16.73
N PHE A 167 4.99 -0.78 -16.67
CA PHE A 167 4.21 -1.84 -16.00
C PHE A 167 4.36 -3.19 -16.69
N ALA A 168 4.48 -3.23 -18.02
CA ALA A 168 4.64 -4.47 -18.77
C ALA A 168 5.99 -5.14 -18.47
N ASP A 169 7.06 -4.33 -18.36
CA ASP A 169 8.39 -4.75 -17.95
C ASP A 169 8.39 -5.35 -16.55
N PHE A 170 7.84 -4.59 -15.59
CA PHE A 170 7.71 -5.02 -14.20
C PHE A 170 6.88 -6.29 -14.10
N GLU A 171 5.72 -6.34 -14.75
CA GLU A 171 4.83 -7.50 -14.71
C GLU A 171 5.52 -8.76 -15.25
N LYS A 172 6.22 -8.64 -16.39
CA LYS A 172 6.95 -9.75 -16.98
C LYS A 172 8.08 -10.22 -16.08
N ALA A 173 8.91 -9.30 -15.57
CA ALA A 173 10.03 -9.63 -14.69
C ALA A 173 9.56 -10.34 -13.42
N VAL A 174 8.52 -9.84 -12.75
CA VAL A 174 8.01 -10.44 -11.51
C VAL A 174 7.30 -11.77 -11.76
N LYS A 175 6.67 -11.94 -12.94
CA LYS A 175 6.09 -13.23 -13.31
C LYS A 175 7.14 -14.32 -13.51
N GLU A 176 8.29 -13.96 -14.07
CA GLU A 176 9.47 -14.83 -14.25
C GLU A 176 10.19 -15.10 -12.92
N ASP A 177 10.31 -14.10 -12.05
CA ASP A 177 10.93 -14.20 -10.74
C ASP A 177 10.11 -13.47 -9.67
N ARG A 178 9.42 -14.22 -8.82
CA ARG A 178 8.50 -13.69 -7.80
C ARG A 178 9.22 -12.89 -6.71
N LEU A 179 10.53 -13.07 -6.54
CA LEU A 179 11.32 -12.31 -5.58
C LEU A 179 11.45 -10.83 -5.99
N LEU A 180 11.20 -10.51 -7.26
CA LEU A 180 11.28 -9.14 -7.76
C LEU A 180 10.07 -8.27 -7.38
N LEU A 181 9.02 -8.85 -6.80
CA LEU A 181 7.79 -8.12 -6.46
C LEU A 181 8.07 -6.95 -5.51
N GLU A 182 8.95 -7.17 -4.53
CA GLU A 182 9.33 -6.18 -3.52
C GLU A 182 10.82 -5.78 -3.62
N VAL A 183 11.37 -5.81 -4.84
CA VAL A 183 12.83 -5.64 -5.10
C VAL A 183 13.40 -4.31 -4.61
N PHE A 184 12.60 -3.25 -4.59
CA PHE A 184 13.02 -1.92 -4.14
C PHE A 184 12.62 -1.61 -2.69
N GLY A 185 12.19 -2.64 -1.95
CA GLY A 185 11.86 -2.57 -0.54
C GLY A 185 10.43 -3.02 -0.23
N PRO A 186 10.18 -3.45 1.02
CA PRO A 186 8.91 -4.03 1.44
C PRO A 186 7.81 -2.95 1.51
N CYS A 187 6.84 -3.03 0.60
CA CYS A 187 5.69 -2.12 0.53
C CYS A 187 4.35 -2.81 0.80
N LEU A 188 4.36 -4.12 1.05
CA LEU A 188 3.22 -4.90 1.49
C LEU A 188 3.41 -5.33 2.95
N PRO A 189 2.32 -5.46 3.73
CA PRO A 189 2.38 -6.03 5.06
C PRO A 189 2.74 -7.52 5.03
N ASP A 190 3.50 -7.97 6.03
CA ASP A 190 3.78 -9.37 6.23
C ASP A 190 2.52 -10.17 6.64
N ALA A 191 2.57 -11.49 6.45
CA ALA A 191 1.42 -12.36 6.71
C ALA A 191 0.95 -12.33 8.17
N LYS A 192 1.85 -12.20 9.13
CA LYS A 192 1.51 -12.16 10.56
C LYS A 192 0.77 -10.86 10.87
N SER A 193 1.27 -9.72 10.41
CA SER A 193 0.62 -8.42 10.57
C SER A 193 -0.78 -8.39 9.95
N CYS A 194 -0.96 -9.01 8.78
CA CYS A 194 -2.28 -9.17 8.17
C CYS A 194 -3.25 -10.01 9.03
N LEU A 195 -2.79 -11.17 9.52
CA LEU A 195 -3.61 -12.06 10.36
C LEU A 195 -3.99 -11.41 11.69
N ASP A 196 -3.05 -10.74 12.34
CA ASP A 196 -3.28 -10.02 13.60
C ASP A 196 -4.31 -8.90 13.41
N PHE A 197 -4.21 -8.14 12.31
CA PHE A 197 -5.20 -7.12 11.98
C PHE A 197 -6.59 -7.72 11.74
N GLU A 198 -6.70 -8.76 10.91
CA GLU A 198 -8.01 -9.38 10.63
C GLU A 198 -8.66 -9.96 11.88
N ALA A 199 -7.87 -10.62 12.75
CA ALA A 199 -8.36 -11.17 14.00
C ALA A 199 -8.96 -10.10 14.92
N LEU A 200 -8.34 -8.93 15.00
CA LEU A 200 -8.83 -7.78 15.76
C LEU A 200 -10.03 -7.10 15.08
N ALA A 201 -9.93 -6.86 13.77
CA ALA A 201 -10.94 -6.12 13.01
C ALA A 201 -12.28 -6.87 12.92
N PHE A 202 -12.23 -8.20 12.86
CA PHE A 202 -13.40 -9.06 12.62
C PHE A 202 -13.78 -9.93 13.82
N GLN A 203 -13.18 -9.70 14.99
CA GLN A 203 -13.40 -10.49 16.21
C GLN A 203 -14.90 -10.71 16.54
N HIS A 204 -15.71 -9.66 16.46
CA HIS A 204 -17.14 -9.73 16.77
C HIS A 204 -17.98 -10.51 15.74
N ILE A 205 -17.53 -10.61 14.49
CA ILE A 205 -18.18 -11.43 13.46
C ILE A 205 -17.93 -12.91 13.78
N LEU A 206 -16.71 -13.25 14.20
CA LEU A 206 -16.31 -14.62 14.51
C LEU A 206 -17.03 -15.17 15.75
N THR A 207 -17.28 -14.33 16.77
CA THR A 207 -18.00 -14.75 17.98
C THR A 207 -19.52 -14.86 17.80
N SER A 208 -20.10 -14.21 16.80
CA SER A 208 -21.55 -14.23 16.55
C SER A 208 -22.00 -15.38 15.64
N SER A 209 -21.05 -16.22 15.20
CA SER A 209 -21.26 -17.33 14.28
C SER A 209 -21.38 -18.70 14.99
N PHE A 210 -21.50 -18.70 16.32
CA PHE A 210 -21.65 -19.89 17.17
C PHE A 210 -22.87 -19.74 18.08
#